data_AF-A0A529N2F6-F1
#
_entry.id   AF-A0A529N2F6-F1
#
_cell.length_a   1.000
_cell.length_b   1.000
_cell.length_c   1.000
_cell.angle_alpha   90.00
_cell.angle_beta   90.00
_cell.angle_gamma   90.00
#
_symmetry.space_group_name_H-M   'P 1'
#
loop_
_entity.id
_entity.type
_entity.pdbx_description
1 polymer ?
#
loop_
_entity_poly.entity_id
_entity_poly.type
_entity_poly.pdbx_seq_one_letter_code
_entity_poly.pdbx_strand_id
1 'polypeptide(L)'
;GCSVVPGFIEAHMHLFSGAAELGHLQLSGVHGFEALQAAIRDYASAWPDTKMLVGQGVDYTVLGDERVTRHHLDAILPDRPFVMAAPDHHTMWANTKALELAGILHGRTLGPGNEIVMGEDGLAAGELREGEAFGPVLDLA
;
A
#
# COMPACT_ATOMS: atom_id res chain seq x y z
N GLY A 1 -39.54 -29.10 -0.26
CA GLY A 1 -38.20 -29.47 -0.76
C GLY A 1 -37.46 -28.21 -1.14
N CYS A 2 -36.14 -28.18 -0.98
CA CYS A 2 -35.30 -27.04 -1.36
C CYS A 2 -34.77 -27.19 -2.80
N SER A 3 -34.25 -26.09 -3.36
CA SER A 3 -33.59 -26.07 -4.67
C SER A 3 -32.17 -26.65 -4.58
N VAL A 4 -31.74 -27.36 -5.63
CA VAL A 4 -30.36 -27.76 -5.87
C VAL A 4 -29.90 -27.07 -7.16
N VAL A 5 -28.76 -26.40 -7.11
CA VAL A 5 -28.14 -25.71 -8.25
C VAL A 5 -26.67 -26.12 -8.37
N PRO A 6 -26.03 -26.01 -9.55
CA PRO A 6 -24.59 -26.17 -9.68
C PRO A 6 -23.83 -25.23 -8.74
N GLY A 7 -22.66 -25.68 -8.24
CA GLY A 7 -21.76 -24.81 -7.50
C GLY A 7 -21.15 -23.72 -8.40
N PHE A 8 -20.67 -22.64 -7.79
CA PHE A 8 -19.94 -21.60 -8.51
C PHE A 8 -18.60 -22.14 -9.03
N ILE A 9 -18.23 -21.75 -10.25
CA ILE A 9 -16.95 -22.07 -10.87
C ILE A 9 -16.26 -20.73 -11.18
N GLU A 10 -15.14 -20.48 -10.50
CA GLU A 10 -14.28 -19.32 -10.76
C GLU A 10 -13.23 -19.70 -11.82
N ALA A 11 -13.15 -18.91 -12.89
CA ALA A 11 -12.29 -19.18 -14.04
C ALA A 11 -10.97 -18.40 -13.98
N HIS A 12 -10.91 -17.32 -13.20
CA HIS A 12 -9.70 -16.53 -13.02
C HIS A 12 -9.68 -15.88 -11.63
N MET A 13 -8.80 -16.37 -10.76
CA MET A 13 -8.58 -15.80 -9.44
C MET A 13 -7.11 -15.81 -9.05
N HIS A 14 -6.72 -14.80 -8.28
CA HIS A 14 -5.45 -14.81 -7.57
C HIS A 14 -5.68 -15.27 -6.13
N LEU A 15 -5.77 -16.59 -5.93
CA LEU A 15 -6.18 -17.16 -4.65
C LEU A 15 -5.28 -16.73 -3.48
N PHE A 16 -3.95 -16.75 -3.67
CA PHE A 16 -3.00 -16.44 -2.58
C PHE A 16 -2.91 -14.95 -2.28
N SER A 17 -2.84 -14.08 -3.30
CA SER A 17 -2.81 -12.63 -3.06
C SER A 17 -4.15 -12.14 -2.51
N GLY A 18 -5.27 -12.63 -3.06
CA GLY A 18 -6.60 -12.30 -2.54
C GLY A 18 -6.82 -12.78 -1.10
N ALA A 19 -6.26 -13.93 -0.71
CA ALA A 19 -6.30 -14.38 0.68
C ALA A 19 -5.43 -13.53 1.61
N ALA A 20 -4.24 -13.09 1.16
CA ALA A 20 -3.37 -12.20 1.91
C ALA A 20 -4.03 -10.84 2.16
N GLU A 21 -4.72 -10.29 1.16
CA GLU A 21 -5.45 -9.02 1.25
C GLU A 21 -6.52 -9.01 2.35
N LEU A 22 -7.14 -10.15 2.67
CA LEU A 22 -8.09 -10.24 3.79
C LEU A 22 -7.46 -9.95 5.16
N GLY A 23 -6.14 -10.14 5.29
CA GLY A 23 -5.39 -9.80 6.49
C GLY A 23 -4.85 -8.36 6.51
N HIS A 24 -4.93 -7.64 5.38
CA HIS A 24 -4.42 -6.28 5.25
C HIS A 24 -5.41 -5.24 5.79
N LEU A 25 -4.90 -4.05 6.11
CA LEU A 25 -5.72 -2.91 6.48
C LEU A 25 -6.59 -2.46 5.31
N GLN A 26 -7.90 -2.51 5.45
CA GLN A 26 -8.85 -2.02 4.45
C GLN A 26 -9.04 -0.51 4.60
N LEU A 27 -8.67 0.26 3.57
CA LEU A 27 -8.72 1.73 3.58
C LEU A 27 -9.83 2.32 2.70
N SER A 28 -10.65 1.47 2.08
CA SER A 28 -11.78 1.95 1.27
C SER A 28 -12.77 2.75 2.11
N GLY A 29 -13.09 3.97 1.66
CA GLY A 29 -13.96 4.91 2.37
C GLY A 29 -13.28 5.70 3.49
N VAL A 30 -11.98 5.51 3.74
CA VAL A 30 -11.20 6.35 4.64
C VAL A 30 -10.83 7.64 3.91
N HIS A 31 -11.15 8.79 4.51
CA HIS A 31 -10.84 10.11 3.96
C HIS A 31 -10.41 11.09 5.06
N GLY A 32 -9.39 11.89 4.76
CA GLY A 32 -8.75 12.84 5.65
C GLY A 32 -7.58 12.24 6.44
N PHE A 33 -6.61 13.08 6.76
CA PHE A 33 -5.39 12.69 7.47
C PHE A 33 -5.68 12.03 8.82
N GLU A 34 -6.58 12.60 9.62
CA GLU A 34 -6.90 12.05 10.96
C GLU A 34 -7.53 10.65 10.90
N ALA A 35 -8.42 10.42 9.94
CA ALA A 35 -9.04 9.11 9.75
C ALA A 35 -8.02 8.07 9.26
N LEU A 36 -7.15 8.47 8.32
CA LEU A 36 -6.06 7.64 7.84
C LEU A 36 -5.07 7.31 8.97
N GLN A 37 -4.71 8.30 9.77
CA GLN A 37 -3.85 8.14 10.93
C GLN A 37 -4.42 7.16 11.94
N ALA A 38 -5.70 7.31 12.30
CA ALA A 38 -6.37 6.42 13.24
C ALA A 38 -6.36 4.98 12.73
N ALA A 39 -6.79 4.76 11.47
CA ALA A 39 -6.83 3.44 10.86
C ALA A 39 -5.46 2.74 10.83
N ILE A 40 -4.41 3.46 10.42
CA ILE A 40 -3.05 2.91 10.37
C ILE A 40 -2.51 2.61 11.77
N ARG A 41 -2.71 3.50 12.74
CA ARG A 41 -2.22 3.29 14.11
C ARG A 41 -2.92 2.14 14.81
N ASP A 42 -4.24 2.02 14.65
CA ASP A 42 -5.02 0.91 15.20
C ASP A 42 -4.53 -0.42 14.61
N TYR A 43 -4.36 -0.48 13.29
CA TYR A 43 -3.82 -1.66 12.61
C TYR A 43 -2.40 -2.00 13.10
N ALA A 44 -1.51 -1.01 13.18
CA ALA A 44 -0.16 -1.23 13.67
C ALA A 44 -0.15 -1.79 15.10
N SER A 45 -1.06 -1.32 15.97
CA SER A 45 -1.16 -1.77 17.36
C SER A 45 -1.67 -3.21 17.49
N ALA A 46 -2.59 -3.63 16.60
CA ALA A 46 -3.12 -4.99 16.59
C ALA A 46 -2.08 -6.03 16.09
N TRP A 47 -1.07 -5.57 15.36
CA TRP A 47 -0.06 -6.42 14.71
C TRP A 47 1.37 -5.97 15.06
N PRO A 48 1.79 -6.05 16.32
CA PRO A 48 3.09 -5.49 16.76
C PRO A 48 4.31 -6.20 16.16
N ASP A 49 4.21 -7.51 15.91
CA ASP A 49 5.33 -8.35 15.45
C ASP A 49 5.43 -8.48 13.93
N THR A 50 4.46 -7.90 13.20
CA THR A 50 4.45 -7.95 11.74
C THR A 50 5.60 -7.11 11.18
N LYS A 51 6.41 -7.73 10.30
CA LYS A 51 7.59 -7.13 9.68
C LYS A 51 7.26 -5.93 8.79
N MET A 52 6.17 -6.03 8.04
CA MET A 52 5.71 -5.03 7.08
C MET A 52 4.20 -4.89 7.17
N LEU A 53 3.71 -3.67 7.40
CA LEU A 53 2.28 -3.41 7.44
C LEU A 53 1.80 -3.02 6.04
N VAL A 54 0.72 -3.65 5.59
CA VAL A 54 0.15 -3.43 4.26
C VAL A 54 -1.30 -2.96 4.39
N GLY A 55 -1.64 -1.90 3.69
CA GLY A 55 -2.99 -1.40 3.49
C GLY A 55 -3.47 -1.53 2.04
N GLN A 56 -4.77 -1.60 1.84
CA GLN A 56 -5.42 -1.87 0.55
C GLN A 56 -6.57 -0.91 0.28
N GLY A 57 -6.76 -0.57 -0.99
CA GLY A 57 -7.93 0.17 -1.48
C GLY A 57 -8.00 1.62 -1.01
N VAL A 58 -6.86 2.28 -0.78
CA VAL A 58 -6.84 3.72 -0.42
C VAL A 58 -7.16 4.58 -1.63
N ASP A 59 -8.08 5.54 -1.51
CA ASP A 59 -8.42 6.44 -2.61
C ASP A 59 -7.26 7.40 -2.93
N TYR A 60 -7.06 7.70 -4.22
CA TYR A 60 -6.09 8.71 -4.67
C TYR A 60 -6.30 10.09 -4.02
N THR A 61 -7.53 10.40 -3.64
CA THR A 61 -7.98 11.63 -3.01
C THR A 61 -8.18 11.47 -1.49
N VAL A 62 -7.54 10.49 -0.86
CA VAL A 62 -7.64 10.26 0.60
C VAL A 62 -7.30 11.51 1.41
N LEU A 63 -6.44 12.41 0.91
CA LEU A 63 -6.13 13.70 1.54
C LEU A 63 -6.76 14.92 0.81
N GLY A 64 -7.83 14.70 0.04
CA GLY A 64 -8.46 15.74 -0.79
C GLY A 64 -7.58 16.10 -1.98
N ASP A 65 -7.29 17.39 -2.15
CA ASP A 65 -6.44 17.90 -3.23
C ASP A 65 -4.94 17.75 -2.95
N GLU A 66 -4.57 17.42 -1.70
CA GLU A 66 -3.19 17.20 -1.31
C GLU A 66 -2.68 15.84 -1.79
N ARG A 67 -1.52 15.83 -2.44
CA ARG A 67 -0.88 14.59 -2.87
C ARG A 67 -0.31 13.85 -1.67
N VAL A 68 -0.65 12.57 -1.57
CA VAL A 68 -0.04 11.67 -0.57
C VAL A 68 1.47 11.54 -0.86
N THR A 69 2.26 11.63 0.20
CA THR A 69 3.71 11.47 0.17
C THR A 69 4.16 10.64 1.38
N ARG A 70 5.40 10.14 1.34
CA ARG A 70 6.02 9.42 2.45
C ARG A 70 5.98 10.22 3.75
N HIS A 71 6.05 11.55 3.69
CA HIS A 71 6.02 12.40 4.88
C HIS A 71 4.70 12.29 5.65
N HIS A 72 3.57 12.13 4.96
CA HIS A 72 2.29 11.85 5.60
C HIS A 72 2.34 10.52 6.36
N LEU A 73 2.89 9.49 5.72
CA LEU A 73 2.99 8.16 6.31
C LEU A 73 4.04 8.12 7.44
N ASP A 74 5.12 8.87 7.33
CA ASP A 74 6.15 9.04 8.36
C ASP A 74 5.58 9.73 9.61
N ALA A 75 4.71 10.73 9.44
CA ALA A 75 4.04 11.39 10.56
C ALA A 75 3.10 10.43 11.33
N ILE A 76 2.51 9.47 10.61
CA ILE A 76 1.60 8.47 11.17
C ILE A 76 2.37 7.32 11.82
N LEU A 77 3.39 6.78 11.13
CA LEU A 77 4.12 5.59 11.54
C LEU A 77 5.61 5.69 11.14
N PRO A 78 6.44 6.40 11.94
CA PRO A 78 7.83 6.67 11.58
C PRO A 78 8.75 5.45 11.73
N ASP A 79 8.48 4.60 12.72
CA ASP A 79 9.45 3.58 13.16
C ASP A 79 9.24 2.19 12.53
N ARG A 80 8.14 2.02 11.78
CA ARG A 80 7.76 0.72 11.20
C ARG A 80 7.49 0.86 9.71
N PRO A 81 7.90 -0.11 8.88
CA PRO A 81 7.68 -0.01 7.45
C PRO A 81 6.20 -0.25 7.12
N PHE A 82 5.64 0.63 6.30
CA PHE A 82 4.24 0.63 5.89
C PHE A 82 4.11 0.97 4.41
N VAL A 83 3.18 0.27 3.75
CA VAL A 83 2.76 0.55 2.38
C VAL A 83 1.24 0.44 2.28
N MET A 84 0.63 1.26 1.44
CA MET A 84 -0.78 1.15 1.09
C MET A 84 -0.97 1.20 -0.43
N ALA A 85 -1.88 0.38 -0.95
CA ALA A 85 -2.16 0.28 -2.38
C ALA A 85 -3.48 0.98 -2.76
N ALA A 86 -3.46 1.63 -3.92
CA ALA A 86 -4.65 2.17 -4.58
C ALA A 86 -5.59 1.03 -5.04
N PRO A 87 -6.88 1.31 -5.31
CA PRO A 87 -7.84 0.27 -5.69
C PRO A 87 -7.59 -0.34 -7.08
N ASP A 88 -6.75 0.30 -7.90
CA ASP A 88 -6.36 -0.22 -9.21
C ASP A 88 -5.20 -1.23 -9.13
N HIS A 89 -4.54 -1.37 -7.98
CA HIS A 89 -3.37 -2.21 -7.77
C HIS A 89 -2.15 -1.84 -8.63
N HIS A 90 -2.14 -0.63 -9.21
CA HIS A 90 -1.04 -0.09 -10.02
C HIS A 90 -0.26 1.02 -9.32
N THR A 91 -0.83 1.65 -8.29
CA THR A 91 -0.14 2.65 -7.46
C THR A 91 -0.06 2.21 -6.00
N MET A 92 1.08 2.43 -5.37
CA MET A 92 1.28 2.26 -3.94
C MET A 92 1.96 3.49 -3.32
N TRP A 93 1.70 3.73 -2.03
CA TRP A 93 2.41 4.72 -1.23
C TRP A 93 3.13 4.05 -0.06
N ALA A 94 4.44 4.28 0.05
CA ALA A 94 5.29 3.73 1.10
C ALA A 94 5.91 4.85 1.96
N ASN A 95 6.08 4.58 3.26
CA ASN A 95 6.80 5.49 4.15
C ASN A 95 8.32 5.39 3.96
N THR A 96 9.07 6.34 4.54
CA THR A 96 10.54 6.38 4.42
C THR A 96 11.16 5.06 4.89
N LYS A 97 10.68 4.49 5.99
CA LYS A 97 11.21 3.23 6.54
C LYS A 97 11.10 2.06 5.55
N ALA A 98 9.95 1.92 4.87
CA ALA A 98 9.76 0.90 3.86
C ALA A 98 10.65 1.13 2.62
N LEU A 99 10.76 2.38 2.16
CA LEU A 99 11.62 2.74 1.02
C LEU A 99 13.10 2.48 1.28
N GLU A 100 13.57 2.76 2.51
CA GLU A 100 14.94 2.48 2.95
C GLU A 100 15.23 0.97 2.96
N LEU A 101 14.34 0.17 3.56
CA LEU A 101 14.51 -1.28 3.65
C LEU A 101 14.45 -1.94 2.26
N ALA A 102 13.62 -1.42 1.37
CA ALA A 102 13.53 -1.86 -0.02
C ALA A 102 14.70 -1.39 -0.89
N GLY A 103 15.54 -0.48 -0.39
CA GLY A 103 16.70 0.05 -1.11
C GLY A 103 16.35 0.96 -2.29
N ILE A 104 15.15 1.58 -2.28
CA ILE A 104 14.65 2.42 -3.39
C ILE A 104 14.42 3.88 -3.00
N LEU A 105 14.80 4.30 -1.77
CA LEU A 105 14.65 5.68 -1.32
C LEU A 105 15.35 6.70 -2.25
N HIS A 106 16.45 6.31 -2.89
CA HIS A 106 17.18 7.17 -3.84
C HIS A 106 16.74 6.95 -5.31
N GLY A 107 15.60 6.28 -5.53
CA GLY A 107 15.18 5.84 -6.85
C GLY A 107 16.03 4.69 -7.39
N ARG A 108 15.68 4.24 -8.61
CA ARG A 108 16.44 3.27 -9.40
C ARG A 108 16.03 3.37 -10.87
N THR A 109 16.82 2.77 -11.75
CA THR A 109 16.43 2.59 -13.15
C THR A 109 15.31 1.54 -13.24
N LEU A 110 14.26 1.87 -14.00
CA LEU A 110 13.08 1.03 -14.20
C LEU A 110 12.81 0.85 -15.70
N GLY A 111 12.09 -0.22 -16.04
CA GLY A 111 11.56 -0.45 -17.38
C GLY A 111 10.45 0.54 -17.76
N PRO A 112 10.11 0.65 -19.06
CA PRO A 112 9.06 1.55 -19.53
C PRO A 112 7.73 1.36 -18.78
N GLY A 113 7.08 2.46 -18.42
CA GLY A 113 5.79 2.47 -17.72
C GLY A 113 5.88 2.45 -16.19
N ASN A 114 7.04 2.11 -15.61
CA ASN A 114 7.23 2.08 -14.17
C ASN A 114 7.88 3.37 -13.66
N GLU A 115 7.44 3.85 -12.49
CA GLU A 115 7.93 5.10 -11.94
C GLU A 115 8.03 5.04 -10.41
N ILE A 116 9.20 5.42 -9.89
CA ILE A 116 9.33 5.89 -8.51
C ILE A 116 9.24 7.41 -8.58
N VAL A 117 8.16 7.99 -8.07
CA VAL A 117 7.98 9.43 -8.09
C VAL A 117 9.03 10.05 -7.17
N MET A 118 9.88 10.92 -7.70
CA MET A 118 10.91 11.62 -6.91
C MET A 118 10.36 12.94 -6.36
N GLY A 119 10.66 13.22 -5.09
CA GLY A 119 10.34 14.47 -4.43
C GLY A 119 11.35 15.58 -4.75
N GLU A 120 11.02 16.80 -4.36
CA GLU A 120 11.89 17.98 -4.56
C GLU A 120 13.23 17.89 -3.79
N ASP A 121 13.28 17.05 -2.75
CA ASP A 121 14.46 16.81 -1.95
C ASP A 121 15.40 15.73 -2.52
N GLY A 122 15.09 15.21 -3.72
CA GLY A 122 15.90 14.21 -4.40
C GLY A 122 15.74 12.78 -3.87
N LEU A 123 14.76 12.55 -2.98
CA LEU A 123 14.40 11.21 -2.48
C LEU A 123 13.04 10.79 -3.05
N ALA A 124 12.77 9.49 -3.10
CA ALA A 124 11.50 8.94 -3.53
C ALA A 124 10.36 9.55 -2.69
N ALA A 125 9.37 10.19 -3.32
CA ALA A 125 8.27 10.89 -2.66
C ALA A 125 7.31 9.95 -1.91
N GLY A 126 7.45 8.62 -2.08
CA GLY A 126 6.60 7.59 -1.49
C GLY A 126 5.61 6.98 -2.47
N GLU A 127 5.25 7.69 -3.54
CA GLU A 127 4.37 7.18 -4.60
C GLU A 127 5.17 6.29 -5.59
N LEU A 128 4.69 5.06 -5.80
CA LEU A 128 5.30 4.01 -6.61
C LEU A 128 4.28 3.52 -7.63
N ARG A 129 4.61 3.59 -8.93
CA ARG A 129 3.70 3.26 -10.04
C ARG A 129 4.23 2.07 -10.81
N GLU A 130 3.37 1.07 -10.97
CA GLU A 130 3.62 -0.23 -11.60
C GLU A 130 4.59 -1.16 -10.84
N GLY A 131 4.57 -2.44 -11.24
CA GLY A 131 5.15 -3.54 -10.49
C GLY A 131 6.65 -3.46 -10.23
N GLU A 132 7.46 -2.92 -11.14
CA GLU A 132 8.90 -2.79 -10.90
C GLU A 132 9.21 -1.71 -9.85
N ALA A 133 8.32 -0.72 -9.67
CA ALA A 133 8.49 0.34 -8.69
C ALA A 133 8.12 -0.14 -7.28
N PHE A 134 6.96 -0.78 -7.10
CA PHE A 134 6.48 -1.22 -5.79
C PHE A 134 6.93 -2.64 -5.38
N GLY A 135 7.37 -3.47 -6.34
CA GLY A 135 7.79 -4.85 -6.09
C GLY A 135 8.80 -5.00 -4.95
N PRO A 136 9.91 -4.23 -4.92
CA PRO A 136 10.89 -4.30 -3.83
C PRO A 136 10.32 -4.00 -2.44
N VAL A 137 9.24 -3.20 -2.36
CA VAL A 137 8.56 -2.90 -1.09
C VAL A 137 7.64 -4.06 -0.68
N LEU A 138 6.96 -4.69 -1.64
CA LEU A 138 6.12 -5.87 -1.38
C LEU A 138 6.95 -7.10 -0.97
N ASP A 139 8.18 -7.24 -1.47
CA ASP A 139 9.10 -8.32 -1.09
C ASP A 139 9.49 -8.29 0.40
N LEU A 140 9.18 -7.21 1.12
CA LEU A 140 9.37 -7.10 2.58
C LEU A 140 8.26 -7.77 3.40
N ALA A 141 7.10 -8.05 2.79
CA ALA A 141 5.90 -8.59 3.44
C ALA A 141 5.89 -10.12 3.56
#